data_AF-A0A193SRU4-F1
#
_entry.id   AF-A0A193SRU4-F1
#
_cell.length_a   1.000
_cell.length_b   1.000
_cell.length_c   1.000
_cell.angle_alpha   90.00
_cell.angle_beta   90.00
_cell.angle_gamma   90.00
#
_symmetry.space_group_name_H-M   'P 1'
#
loop_
_entity.id
_entity.type
_entity.pdbx_description
1 polymer ?
#
loop_
_entity_poly.entity_id
_entity_poly.type
_entity_poly.pdbx_seq_one_letter_code
_entity_poly.pdbx_strand_id
1 'polypeptide(L)'
;MQADPFQSFARLIIKQYPDTPQIHESEKHSVYLLTFGADLNIHLIGSQPGYLNLVATFPAPRAWLEVEGLHALLSENIFSLQHPQIVLGLDAAGGKLVISLRQPLAELSDESVLPLFEAFVRQAIDMHSGKILSPSTTSTAPKPGELGKTRLQVKSNPSSPVKEKSRA
;
A
#
# COMPACT_ATOMS: atom_id res chain seq x y z
N MET A 1 -19.15 -24.82 0.31
CA MET A 1 -17.95 -24.19 0.90
C MET A 1 -17.74 -22.88 0.15
N GLN A 2 -17.68 -21.75 0.85
CA GLN A 2 -17.39 -20.46 0.22
C GLN A 2 -15.93 -20.48 -0.25
N ALA A 3 -15.67 -20.04 -1.48
CA ALA A 3 -14.31 -19.93 -2.00
C ALA A 3 -13.50 -18.96 -1.12
N ASP A 4 -12.25 -19.30 -0.82
CA ASP A 4 -11.35 -18.43 -0.07
C ASP A 4 -10.95 -17.24 -0.99
N PRO A 5 -11.40 -16.00 -0.70
CA PRO A 5 -11.21 -14.88 -1.61
C PRO A 5 -9.74 -14.59 -1.90
N PHE A 6 -8.85 -14.78 -0.92
CA PHE A 6 -7.43 -14.59 -1.13
C PHE A 6 -6.87 -15.59 -2.15
N GLN A 7 -7.26 -16.87 -2.05
CA GLN A 7 -6.80 -17.90 -2.98
C GLN A 7 -7.29 -17.63 -4.40
N SER A 8 -8.54 -17.17 -4.55
CA SER A 8 -9.10 -16.79 -5.85
C SER A 8 -8.31 -15.64 -6.48
N PHE A 9 -8.07 -14.56 -5.75
CA PHE A 9 -7.33 -13.42 -6.26
C PHE A 9 -5.85 -13.71 -6.52
N ALA A 10 -5.18 -14.46 -5.65
CA ALA A 10 -3.79 -14.86 -5.85
C ALA A 10 -3.64 -15.68 -7.14
N ARG A 11 -4.54 -16.63 -7.40
CA ARG A 11 -4.56 -17.39 -8.66
C ARG A 11 -4.83 -16.52 -9.86
N LEU A 12 -5.77 -15.57 -9.75
CA LEU A 12 -6.09 -14.66 -10.84
C LEU A 12 -4.85 -13.83 -11.23
N ILE A 13 -4.11 -13.33 -10.25
CA ILE A 13 -2.85 -12.61 -10.44
C ILE A 13 -1.80 -13.52 -11.08
N ILE A 14 -1.53 -14.69 -10.49
CA ILE A 14 -0.47 -15.60 -10.92
C ILE A 14 -0.69 -16.07 -12.36
N LYS A 15 -1.94 -16.35 -12.75
CA LYS A 15 -2.32 -16.75 -14.11
C LYS A 15 -1.94 -15.72 -15.19
N GLN A 16 -1.73 -14.45 -14.84
CA GLN A 16 -1.29 -13.42 -15.80
C GLN A 16 0.19 -13.53 -16.17
N TYR A 17 1.00 -14.29 -15.41
CA TYR A 17 2.45 -14.35 -15.58
C TYR A 17 2.86 -15.75 -16.10
N PRO A 18 3.27 -15.87 -17.37
CA PRO A 18 3.48 -17.17 -18.04
C PRO A 18 4.63 -18.00 -17.45
N ASP A 19 5.58 -17.37 -16.77
CA ASP A 19 6.72 -18.03 -16.15
C ASP A 19 6.43 -18.55 -14.73
N THR A 20 5.21 -18.39 -14.24
CA THR A 20 4.81 -18.90 -12.92
C THR A 20 4.36 -20.36 -12.99
N PRO A 21 4.67 -21.19 -11.98
CA PRO A 21 4.18 -22.57 -11.92
C PRO A 21 2.65 -22.61 -11.94
N GLN A 22 2.06 -23.56 -12.67
CA GLN A 22 0.63 -23.80 -12.59
C GLN A 22 0.28 -24.35 -11.20
N ILE A 23 -0.51 -23.59 -10.45
CA ILE A 23 -0.93 -23.95 -9.09
C ILE A 23 -2.24 -24.72 -9.17
N HIS A 24 -2.28 -25.96 -8.70
CA HIS A 24 -3.49 -26.79 -8.71
C HIS A 24 -4.59 -26.19 -7.84
N GLU A 25 -5.86 -26.29 -8.22
CA GLU A 25 -7.01 -25.68 -7.48
C GLU A 25 -7.14 -26.14 -6.01
N SER A 26 -6.63 -27.32 -5.69
CA SER A 26 -6.60 -27.87 -4.34
C SER A 26 -5.51 -27.27 -3.44
N GLU A 27 -4.44 -26.71 -4.03
CA GLU A 27 -3.31 -26.17 -3.28
C GLU A 27 -3.67 -24.81 -2.67
N LYS A 28 -3.37 -24.63 -1.38
CA LYS A 28 -3.59 -23.36 -0.68
C LYS A 28 -2.34 -22.98 0.06
N HIS A 29 -1.74 -21.87 -0.34
CA HIS A 29 -0.59 -21.30 0.34
C HIS A 29 -1.00 -20.00 1.04
N SER A 30 -0.38 -19.72 2.19
CA SER A 30 -0.54 -18.43 2.88
C SER A 30 0.30 -17.32 2.26
N VAL A 31 1.29 -17.69 1.44
CA VAL A 31 2.20 -16.78 0.74
C VAL A 31 2.48 -17.32 -0.66
N TYR A 32 2.40 -16.46 -1.66
CA TYR A 32 2.89 -16.70 -3.02
C TYR A 32 4.01 -15.70 -3.34
N LEU A 33 4.99 -16.11 -4.13
CA LEU A 33 6.13 -15.28 -4.54
C LEU A 33 6.20 -15.21 -6.06
N LEU A 34 6.22 -13.99 -6.60
CA LEU A 34 6.58 -13.72 -7.99
C LEU A 34 7.93 -13.01 -8.02
N THR A 35 8.84 -13.52 -8.85
CA THR A 35 10.17 -12.92 -9.04
C THR A 35 10.24 -12.28 -10.42
N PHE A 36 10.66 -11.02 -10.46
CA PHE A 36 10.83 -10.23 -11.67
C PHE A 36 12.32 -9.92 -11.85
N GLY A 37 12.91 -10.34 -12.97
CA GLY A 37 14.35 -10.19 -13.17
C GLY A 37 15.17 -10.97 -12.14
N ALA A 38 16.31 -10.41 -11.71
CA ALA A 38 17.25 -11.10 -10.82
C ALA A 38 16.97 -10.88 -9.31
N ASP A 39 16.34 -9.77 -8.95
CA ASP A 39 16.37 -9.26 -7.57
C ASP A 39 15.09 -8.57 -7.09
N LEU A 40 14.07 -8.41 -7.94
CA LEU A 40 12.76 -7.90 -7.52
C LEU A 40 11.81 -9.05 -7.17
N ASN A 41 11.54 -9.19 -5.87
CA ASN A 41 10.63 -10.21 -5.34
C ASN A 41 9.34 -9.55 -4.86
N ILE A 42 8.18 -10.08 -5.28
CA ILE A 42 6.86 -9.64 -4.86
C ILE A 42 6.12 -10.78 -4.18
N HIS A 43 5.80 -10.60 -2.90
CA HIS A 43 5.04 -11.53 -2.10
C HIS A 43 3.56 -11.15 -2.06
N LEU A 44 2.68 -12.13 -2.28
CA LEU A 44 1.24 -12.04 -2.01
C LEU A 44 0.99 -12.82 -0.73
N ILE A 45 0.55 -12.15 0.33
CA ILE A 45 0.44 -12.73 1.67
C ILE A 45 -1.02 -12.64 2.14
N GLY A 46 -1.60 -13.82 2.39
CA GLY A 46 -2.98 -14.01 2.88
C GLY A 46 -3.05 -14.63 4.26
N SER A 47 -1.94 -14.67 5.01
CA SER A 47 -1.90 -15.18 6.39
C SER A 47 -2.74 -14.33 7.36
N GLN A 48 -3.02 -13.07 7.01
CA GLN A 48 -3.93 -12.21 7.77
C GLN A 48 -5.36 -12.35 7.23
N PRO A 49 -6.32 -12.84 8.04
CA PRO A 49 -7.70 -13.00 7.60
C PRO A 49 -8.32 -11.68 7.12
N GLY A 50 -8.98 -11.72 5.96
CA GLY A 50 -9.69 -10.56 5.39
C GLY A 50 -8.82 -9.58 4.61
N TYR A 51 -7.53 -9.85 4.42
CA TYR A 51 -6.61 -8.94 3.71
C TYR A 51 -5.79 -9.65 2.64
N LEU A 52 -5.54 -8.92 1.55
CA LEU A 52 -4.42 -9.16 0.64
C LEU A 52 -3.29 -8.21 1.05
N ASN A 53 -2.13 -8.76 1.38
CA ASN A 53 -0.92 -7.97 1.60
C ASN A 53 0.04 -8.20 0.43
N LEU A 54 0.52 -7.13 -0.17
CA LEU A 54 1.56 -7.14 -1.19
C LEU A 54 2.84 -6.60 -0.58
N VAL A 55 3.95 -7.31 -0.77
CA VAL A 55 5.27 -6.87 -0.30
C VAL A 55 6.31 -7.08 -1.39
N ALA A 56 6.84 -5.99 -1.93
CA ALA A 56 7.97 -5.99 -2.83
C ALA A 56 9.26 -5.74 -2.04
N THR A 57 10.30 -6.54 -2.31
CA THR A 57 11.63 -6.37 -1.72
C THR A 57 12.70 -6.48 -2.79
N PHE A 58 13.66 -5.57 -2.76
CA PHE A 58 14.81 -5.56 -3.66
C PHE A 58 15.98 -4.82 -3.01
N PRO A 59 17.23 -5.07 -3.46
CA PRO A 59 18.39 -4.32 -2.98
C PRO A 59 18.17 -2.82 -3.15
N ALA A 60 18.43 -2.04 -2.11
CA ALA A 60 18.28 -0.60 -2.18
C ALA A 60 19.31 -0.03 -3.16
N PRO A 61 18.91 0.74 -4.19
CA PRO A 61 19.87 1.52 -4.97
C PRO A 61 20.66 2.44 -4.04
N ARG A 62 21.96 2.58 -4.27
CA ARG A 62 22.88 3.30 -3.37
C ARG A 62 22.38 4.68 -2.94
N ALA A 63 21.77 5.42 -3.86
CA ALA A 63 21.23 6.75 -3.59
C ALA A 63 20.16 6.78 -2.46
N TRP A 64 19.41 5.69 -2.26
CA TRP A 64 18.43 5.57 -1.18
C TRP A 64 19.05 5.31 0.19
N LEU A 65 20.33 4.93 0.24
CA LEU A 65 21.08 4.69 1.48
C LEU A 65 21.78 5.96 1.98
N GLU A 66 21.89 6.99 1.14
CA GLU A 66 22.41 8.30 1.52
C GLU A 66 21.34 9.09 2.32
N VAL A 67 21.76 10.09 3.10
CA VAL A 67 20.88 10.85 4.02
C VAL A 67 19.69 11.48 3.27
N GLU A 68 19.94 12.07 2.10
CA GLU A 68 18.92 12.69 1.26
C GLU A 68 17.93 11.64 0.72
N GLY A 69 18.42 10.45 0.38
CA GLY A 69 17.60 9.32 -0.05
C GLY A 69 16.70 8.80 1.06
N LEU A 70 17.21 8.69 2.29
CA LEU A 70 16.41 8.31 3.45
C LEU A 70 15.32 9.34 3.77
N HIS A 71 15.65 10.63 3.66
CA HIS A 71 14.67 11.71 3.83
C HIS A 71 13.58 11.64 2.75
N ALA A 72 13.97 11.42 1.49
CA ALA A 72 13.02 11.22 0.39
C ALA A 72 12.12 10.01 0.67
N LEU A 73 12.68 8.88 1.11
CA LEU A 73 11.93 7.66 1.40
C LEU A 73 10.89 7.87 2.51
N LEU A 74 11.24 8.61 3.56
CA LEU A 74 10.29 8.99 4.60
C LEU A 74 9.20 9.93 4.08
N SER A 75 9.55 10.86 3.20
CA SER A 75 8.60 11.82 2.63
C SER A 75 7.53 11.18 1.74
N GLU A 76 7.83 10.04 1.11
CA GLU A 76 6.83 9.26 0.35
C GLU A 76 5.71 8.68 1.23
N ASN A 77 5.94 8.56 2.55
CA ASN A 77 4.96 8.06 3.50
C ASN A 77 4.08 9.17 4.12
N ILE A 78 4.13 10.40 3.58
CA ILE A 78 3.25 11.48 4.04
C ILE A 78 1.79 11.06 3.82
N PHE A 79 0.94 11.38 4.81
CA PHE A 79 -0.48 11.10 4.75
C PHE A 79 -1.09 11.65 3.45
N SER A 80 -1.86 10.81 2.77
CA SER A 80 -2.64 11.17 1.59
C SER A 80 -4.02 10.52 1.65
N LEU A 81 -4.92 10.99 0.78
CA LEU A 81 -6.23 10.39 0.59
C LEU A 81 -6.20 9.28 -0.50
N GLN A 82 -5.03 8.93 -1.02
CA GLN A 82 -4.92 7.83 -1.98
C GLN A 82 -5.09 6.50 -1.26
N HIS A 83 -5.94 5.64 -1.83
CA HIS A 83 -6.21 4.31 -1.32
C HIS A 83 -6.13 3.28 -2.46
N PRO A 84 -5.52 2.10 -2.22
CA PRO A 84 -4.77 1.72 -1.02
C PRO A 84 -3.50 2.53 -0.78
N GLN A 85 -3.18 2.75 0.50
CA GLN A 85 -1.93 3.38 0.89
C GLN A 85 -0.77 2.41 0.63
N ILE A 86 0.25 2.91 -0.07
CA ILE A 86 1.53 2.23 -0.26
C ILE A 86 2.50 2.80 0.76
N VAL A 87 3.19 1.90 1.45
CA VAL A 87 4.17 2.24 2.48
C VAL A 87 5.54 1.80 2.01
N LEU A 88 6.49 2.73 2.07
CA LEU A 88 7.88 2.51 1.72
C LEU A 88 8.74 2.41 2.97
N GLY A 89 9.68 1.47 2.97
CA GLY A 89 10.57 1.23 4.08
C GLY A 89 11.94 0.75 3.62
N LEU A 90 12.88 0.75 4.57
CA LEU A 90 14.21 0.20 4.40
C LEU A 90 14.43 -0.87 5.47
N ASP A 91 14.72 -2.10 5.07
CA ASP A 91 15.31 -3.09 5.95
C ASP A 91 16.81 -2.77 6.08
N ALA A 92 17.17 -2.08 7.16
CA ALA A 92 18.53 -1.64 7.43
C ALA A 92 19.52 -2.80 7.63
N ALA A 93 19.05 -3.96 8.10
CA ALA A 93 19.91 -5.13 8.29
C ALA A 93 20.25 -5.79 6.95
N GLY A 94 19.27 -5.85 6.04
CA GLY A 94 19.42 -6.47 4.72
C GLY A 94 19.87 -5.52 3.60
N GLY A 95 19.86 -4.20 3.82
CA GLY A 95 20.11 -3.20 2.77
C GLY A 95 19.07 -3.24 1.66
N LYS A 96 17.82 -3.62 1.99
CA LYS A 96 16.73 -3.80 1.02
C LYS A 96 15.69 -2.72 1.19
N LEU A 97 15.23 -2.16 0.07
CA LEU A 97 14.00 -1.40 0.06
C LEU A 97 12.82 -2.35 0.11
N VAL A 98 11.79 -1.91 0.83
CA VAL A 98 10.54 -2.62 1.03
C VAL A 98 9.41 -1.69 0.59
N ILE A 99 8.56 -2.18 -0.30
CA ILE A 99 7.30 -1.54 -0.67
C ILE A 99 6.21 -2.47 -0.18
N SER A 100 5.24 -1.93 0.55
CA SER A 100 4.17 -2.73 1.11
C SER A 100 2.82 -2.07 0.93
N LEU A 101 1.81 -2.91 0.78
CA LEU A 101 0.43 -2.49 0.62
C LEU A 101 -0.47 -3.52 1.29
N ARG A 102 -1.51 -3.03 1.95
CA ARG A 102 -2.52 -3.86 2.60
C ARG A 102 -3.90 -3.45 2.12
N GLN A 103 -4.62 -4.38 1.49
CA GLN A 103 -5.93 -4.14 0.92
C GLN A 103 -6.97 -5.10 1.55
N PRO A 104 -8.09 -4.59 2.10
CA PRO A 104 -9.20 -5.43 2.52
C PRO A 104 -9.76 -6.24 1.34
N LEU A 105 -9.93 -7.56 1.53
CA LEU A 105 -10.50 -8.45 0.51
C LEU A 105 -11.96 -8.08 0.21
N ALA A 106 -12.69 -7.51 1.18
CA ALA A 106 -14.08 -7.09 1.01
C ALA A 106 -14.26 -5.90 0.06
N GLU A 107 -13.18 -5.16 -0.23
CA GLU A 107 -13.17 -4.02 -1.15
C GLU A 107 -12.62 -4.42 -2.54
N LEU A 108 -12.23 -5.68 -2.72
CA LEU A 108 -11.69 -6.19 -3.98
C LEU A 108 -12.74 -6.94 -4.78
N SER A 109 -12.63 -6.82 -6.09
CA SER A 109 -13.35 -7.60 -7.08
C SER A 109 -12.36 -8.19 -8.09
N ASP A 110 -12.82 -9.15 -8.88
CA ASP A 110 -12.03 -9.73 -9.98
C ASP A 110 -11.56 -8.63 -10.97
N GLU A 111 -12.34 -7.56 -11.12
CA GLU A 111 -12.02 -6.42 -11.99
C GLU A 111 -10.99 -5.45 -11.38
N SER A 112 -10.94 -5.32 -10.05
CA SER A 112 -10.06 -4.34 -9.39
C SER A 112 -8.72 -4.90 -8.94
N VAL A 113 -8.62 -6.22 -8.72
CA VAL A 113 -7.43 -6.84 -8.15
C VAL A 113 -6.23 -6.87 -9.11
N LEU A 114 -6.47 -7.05 -10.41
CA LEU A 114 -5.41 -7.04 -11.42
C LEU A 114 -4.83 -5.62 -11.61
N PRO A 115 -5.64 -4.56 -11.86
CA PRO A 115 -5.13 -3.20 -11.93
C PRO A 115 -4.38 -2.76 -10.67
N LEU A 116 -4.86 -3.17 -9.50
CA LEU A 116 -4.17 -2.91 -8.23
C LEU A 116 -2.77 -3.54 -8.21
N PHE A 117 -2.69 -4.83 -8.54
CA PHE A 117 -1.42 -5.56 -8.55
C PHE A 117 -0.45 -4.97 -9.60
N GLU A 118 -0.94 -4.66 -10.79
CA GLU A 118 -0.12 -4.06 -11.86
C GLU A 118 0.43 -2.68 -11.47
N ALA A 119 -0.39 -1.83 -10.84
CA ALA A 119 0.06 -0.54 -10.33
C ALA A 119 1.16 -0.70 -9.27
N PHE A 120 0.99 -1.66 -8.36
CA PHE A 120 1.99 -1.99 -7.34
C PHE A 120 3.31 -2.50 -7.96
N VAL A 121 3.23 -3.43 -8.91
CA VAL A 121 4.39 -3.98 -9.64
C VAL A 121 5.13 -2.86 -10.36
N ARG A 122 4.40 -1.99 -11.07
CA ARG A 122 4.99 -0.88 -11.80
C ARG A 122 5.75 0.08 -10.88
N GLN A 123 5.16 0.44 -9.74
CA GLN A 123 5.85 1.26 -8.75
C GLN A 123 7.11 0.58 -8.21
N ALA A 124 7.06 -0.72 -7.96
CA ALA A 124 8.22 -1.48 -7.53
C ALA A 124 9.34 -1.50 -8.57
N ILE A 125 9.01 -1.67 -9.85
CA ILE A 125 9.98 -1.61 -10.96
C ILE A 125 10.58 -0.20 -11.10
N ASP A 126 9.75 0.84 -11.01
CA ASP A 126 10.21 2.22 -11.14
C ASP A 126 11.14 2.61 -9.97
N MET A 127 10.86 2.12 -8.75
CA MET A 127 11.75 2.32 -7.59
C MET A 127 13.03 1.51 -7.70
N HIS A 128 12.93 0.24 -8.09
CA HIS A 128 14.06 -0.66 -8.29
C HIS A 128 15.03 -0.13 -9.35
N SER A 129 14.50 0.40 -10.46
CA SER A 129 15.30 1.00 -11.53
C SER A 129 15.84 2.40 -11.21
N GLY A 130 15.50 2.98 -10.05
CA GLY A 130 15.99 4.30 -9.62
C GLY A 130 15.36 5.49 -10.33
N LYS A 131 14.29 5.30 -11.10
CA LYS A 131 13.60 6.38 -11.85
C LYS A 131 12.83 7.36 -10.96
N ILE A 132 12.53 6.99 -9.72
CA ILE A 132 11.69 7.77 -8.80
C ILE A 132 12.48 8.85 -8.02
N LEU A 133 13.80 8.93 -8.16
CA LEU A 133 14.59 10.01 -7.55
C LEU A 133 14.38 11.33 -8.33
N SER A 134 13.29 12.03 -8.04
CA SER A 134 13.20 13.45 -8.37
C SER A 134 14.13 14.23 -7.42
N PRO A 135 14.95 15.18 -7.93
CA PRO A 135 15.82 15.98 -7.09
C PRO A 135 14.95 16.80 -6.14
N SER A 136 15.24 16.66 -4.86
CA SER A 136 14.78 17.50 -3.76
C SER A 136 14.42 18.92 -4.20
N THR A 137 13.13 19.22 -4.34
CA THR A 137 12.67 20.60 -4.30
C THR A 137 12.88 21.07 -2.87
N THR A 138 13.87 21.92 -2.69
CA THR A 138 14.08 22.78 -1.53
C THR A 138 12.74 23.36 -1.08
N SER A 139 12.17 22.80 -0.02
CA SER A 139 11.14 23.48 0.77
C SER A 139 11.86 24.50 1.63
N THR A 140 11.79 25.76 1.22
CA THR A 140 12.10 26.91 2.06
C THR A 140 11.31 26.79 3.36
N ALA A 141 12.03 26.60 4.46
CA ALA A 141 11.45 26.55 5.80
C ALA A 141 10.59 27.81 6.06
N PRO A 142 9.33 27.67 6.51
CA PRO A 142 8.62 28.79 7.10
C PRO A 142 9.25 29.13 8.45
N LYS A 143 9.48 30.42 8.70
CA LYS A 143 9.96 30.95 9.98
C LYS A 143 9.11 30.43 11.16
N PRO A 144 9.71 30.06 12.30
CA PRO A 144 8.96 29.65 13.47
C PRO A 144 8.34 30.90 14.11
N GLY A 145 7.03 31.07 13.92
CA GLY A 145 6.26 32.14 14.53
C GLY A 145 4.78 31.79 14.54
N GLU A 146 4.23 31.67 15.76
CA GLU A 146 2.80 31.55 16.07
C GLU A 146 2.14 30.19 15.88
N LEU A 147 2.45 29.26 16.80
CA LEU A 147 1.52 28.21 17.22
C LEU A 147 0.31 28.84 17.93
N GLY A 148 -0.61 29.42 17.16
CA GLY A 148 -1.92 29.82 17.63
C GLY A 148 -2.75 28.59 18.00
N LYS A 149 -3.06 28.43 19.29
CA LYS A 149 -3.91 27.36 19.82
C LYS A 149 -5.24 27.30 19.04
N THR A 150 -5.41 26.32 18.16
CA THR A 150 -6.69 26.11 17.47
C THR A 150 -7.65 25.43 18.43
N ARG A 151 -8.55 26.22 19.02
CA ARG A 151 -9.66 25.73 19.83
C ARG A 151 -10.66 25.02 18.92
N LEU A 152 -10.82 23.71 19.09
CA LEU A 152 -11.87 22.91 18.46
C LEU A 152 -13.24 23.51 18.78
N GLN A 153 -13.88 24.14 17.79
CA GLN A 153 -15.30 24.52 17.88
C GLN A 153 -16.16 23.33 17.46
N VAL A 154 -16.69 22.62 18.44
CA VAL A 154 -17.76 21.65 18.24
C VAL A 154 -19.03 22.45 17.87
N LYS A 155 -19.39 22.46 16.58
CA LYS A 155 -20.72 22.91 16.16
C LYS A 155 -21.71 21.80 16.50
N SER A 156 -22.45 21.96 17.59
CA SER A 156 -23.64 21.17 17.87
C SER A 156 -24.70 21.49 16.82
N ASN A 157 -25.04 20.53 15.96
CA ASN A 157 -26.20 20.59 15.07
C ASN A 157 -27.49 20.67 15.92
N PRO A 158 -28.40 21.63 15.68
CA PRO A 158 -29.72 21.59 16.28
C PRO A 158 -30.60 20.60 15.51
N SER A 159 -30.85 19.45 16.13
CA SER A 159 -31.87 18.49 15.70
C SER A 159 -33.25 19.16 15.65
N SER A 160 -33.98 18.93 14.56
CA SER A 160 -35.34 19.41 14.32
C SER A 160 -36.33 19.05 15.44
N PRO A 161 -37.39 19.85 15.69
CA PRO A 161 -38.34 19.58 16.76
C PRO A 161 -39.30 18.45 16.36
N VAL A 162 -39.36 17.41 17.18
CA VAL A 162 -40.43 16.40 17.15
C VAL A 162 -41.70 17.05 17.69
N LYS A 163 -42.76 17.11 16.86
CA LYS A 163 -44.11 17.50 17.28
C LYS A 163 -44.67 16.45 18.23
N GLU A 164 -44.78 16.81 19.50
CA GLU A 164 -45.55 16.07 20.50
C GLU A 164 -47.05 16.31 20.25
N LYS A 165 -47.78 15.27 19.82
CA LYS A 165 -49.25 15.27 19.81
C LYS A 165 -49.72 14.85 21.19
N SER A 166 -50.09 15.81 22.03
CA SER A 166 -50.83 15.54 23.27
C SER A 166 -52.27 15.14 22.96
N ARG A 167 -52.69 14.08 23.63
CA ARG A 167 -54.00 13.44 23.62
C ARG A 167 -54.79 14.00 24.81
N ALA A 168 -55.92 14.65 24.55
CA ALA A 168 -57.08 14.78 25.44
C ALA A 168 -58.26 15.28 24.59
#